data_AF-A0A6G1K019-F1
#
_entry.id   AF-A0A6G1K019-F1
#
_cell.length_a   1.000
_cell.length_b   1.000
_cell.length_c   1.000
_cell.angle_alpha   90.00
_cell.angle_beta   90.00
_cell.angle_gamma   90.00
#
_symmetry.space_group_name_H-M   'P 1'
#
loop_
_entity.id
_entity.type
_entity.pdbx_description
1 polymer ?
#
loop_
_entity_poly.entity_id
_entity_poly.type
_entity_poly.pdbx_seq_one_letter_code
_entity_poly.pdbx_strand_id
1 'polypeptide(L)'
;MITISIFVSIAYVFIFISRLSTALECESWARDKTDRIFVLTDIANEPDDTMSLIRLLTHSDMYQVEGLVAVTSFWLPNATFPERIQTLVDAYGAVYDNLQSHSNNTFPTAEYLTSKVSTGPTTYGKQALLNLQKGGNLTVGAQLLIDAVDASDEPLYVQGWGGINTLATALWSVNRTRSADDLRAFTSKIRVYTISDQDDTGPWIRYNFPDMRYVATRAGMSQYSTAAWTGISNKGADPGGPNSEVISQDWLTANIQLGPLGALYPDVLYIMEGDTPSLLFNMQNGLGNAEYPSWGGWGGRYSPIEAGTYAQYGDAADAVLGLNGKSYDTNHATIWRWREEFQHEFAARMQWTLAPNDPSSNAPSSNTTHPPVVVVNDSCSSEALELNVNVGDSIVLDASASWSPDAGATLNFTWFQYIEPSSVSTGAVPKLNITQVSGSEGSAVEFKIPPPIAGFCVPDEEATQFGSYGEAQKCLTLHVVVAVHDTARKNAMTRYRRVLLKLRPYAGM
;
A
#
# COMPACT_ATOMS: atom_id res chain seq x y z
N MET A 1 57.64 -69.79 -22.70
CA MET A 1 57.19 -70.40 -21.43
C MET A 1 56.82 -69.29 -20.48
N ILE A 2 55.54 -69.28 -20.08
CA ILE A 2 54.95 -68.64 -18.90
C ILE A 2 55.11 -67.11 -18.78
N THR A 3 54.09 -66.43 -19.29
CA THR A 3 53.68 -65.07 -18.93
C THR A 3 53.09 -65.11 -17.50
N ILE A 4 53.60 -64.30 -16.58
CA ILE A 4 52.97 -64.04 -15.27
C ILE A 4 52.41 -62.62 -15.30
N SER A 5 51.09 -62.51 -15.35
CA SER A 5 50.36 -61.25 -15.21
C SER A 5 50.18 -60.93 -13.72
N ILE A 6 50.70 -59.79 -13.27
CA ILE A 6 50.37 -59.20 -11.97
C ILE A 6 49.29 -58.14 -12.22
N PHE A 7 48.07 -58.40 -11.76
CA PHE A 7 46.99 -57.42 -11.72
C PHE A 7 47.14 -56.58 -10.45
N VAL A 8 47.39 -55.28 -10.62
CA VAL A 8 47.25 -54.27 -9.55
C VAL A 8 45.86 -53.65 -9.71
N SER A 9 44.93 -53.96 -8.80
CA SER A 9 43.63 -53.29 -8.74
C SER A 9 43.79 -51.93 -8.06
N ILE A 10 43.72 -50.85 -8.84
CA ILE A 10 43.54 -49.50 -8.33
C ILE A 10 42.04 -49.26 -8.18
N ALA A 11 41.56 -49.22 -6.93
CA ALA A 11 40.19 -48.83 -6.62
C ALA A 11 40.05 -47.31 -6.77
N TYR A 12 39.31 -46.86 -7.77
CA TYR A 12 38.87 -45.46 -7.88
C TYR A 12 37.74 -45.23 -6.88
N VAL A 13 38.02 -44.50 -5.80
CA VAL A 13 37.00 -43.95 -4.91
C VAL A 13 36.38 -42.75 -5.62
N PHE A 14 35.19 -42.94 -6.20
CA PHE A 14 34.36 -41.82 -6.65
C PHE A 14 33.73 -41.17 -5.41
N ILE A 15 34.29 -40.04 -4.99
CA ILE A 15 33.64 -39.16 -4.02
C ILE A 15 32.48 -38.47 -4.74
N PHE A 16 31.26 -38.98 -4.53
CA PHE A 16 30.04 -38.27 -4.87
C PHE A 16 29.93 -37.07 -3.92
N ILE A 17 30.38 -35.90 -4.38
CA ILE A 17 29.99 -34.64 -3.74
C ILE A 17 28.55 -34.40 -4.15
N SER A 18 27.60 -34.80 -3.29
CA SER A 18 26.23 -34.31 -3.37
C SER A 18 26.27 -32.80 -3.21
N ARG A 19 26.20 -32.04 -4.31
CA ARG A 19 25.79 -30.65 -4.23
C ARG A 19 24.35 -30.68 -3.72
N LEU A 20 24.16 -30.43 -2.43
CA LEU A 20 22.88 -29.93 -1.95
C LEU A 20 22.63 -28.66 -2.76
N SER A 21 21.67 -28.73 -3.68
CA SER A 21 21.06 -27.51 -4.21
C SER A 21 20.28 -26.93 -3.05
N THR A 22 20.90 -26.04 -2.28
CA THR A 22 20.15 -25.13 -1.42
C THR A 22 19.20 -24.40 -2.36
N ALA A 23 17.89 -24.63 -2.22
CA ALA A 23 16.92 -23.72 -2.81
C ALA A 23 17.34 -22.31 -2.37
N LEU A 24 17.43 -21.38 -3.31
CA LEU A 24 17.73 -19.99 -2.98
C LEU A 24 16.63 -19.53 -2.01
N GLU A 25 16.95 -19.37 -0.73
CA GLU A 25 16.02 -18.77 0.22
C GLU A 25 15.73 -17.36 -0.26
N CYS A 26 14.45 -17.01 -0.33
CA CYS A 26 14.03 -15.69 -0.75
C CYS A 26 14.62 -14.63 0.18
N GLU A 27 15.21 -13.58 -0.38
CA GLU A 27 15.78 -12.49 0.42
C GLU A 27 14.70 -11.81 1.26
N SER A 28 15.00 -11.51 2.53
CA SER A 28 14.05 -10.82 3.40
C SER A 28 13.76 -9.42 2.87
N TRP A 29 12.46 -9.12 2.76
CA TRP A 29 11.92 -7.82 2.38
C TRP A 29 12.33 -7.32 0.98
N ALA A 30 12.78 -8.24 0.11
CA ALA A 30 12.93 -7.97 -1.30
C ALA A 30 11.58 -7.61 -1.91
N ARG A 31 11.58 -6.63 -2.81
CA ARG A 31 10.40 -6.14 -3.51
C ARG A 31 10.66 -6.05 -4.98
N ASP A 32 9.65 -6.39 -5.75
CA ASP A 32 9.73 -6.39 -7.21
C ASP A 32 9.84 -4.96 -7.76
N LYS A 33 9.28 -3.97 -7.05
CA LYS A 33 9.26 -2.57 -7.46
C LYS A 33 9.09 -1.66 -6.26
N THR A 34 9.62 -0.44 -6.27
CA THR A 34 9.29 0.56 -5.25
C THR A 34 8.45 1.66 -5.87
N ASP A 35 7.32 2.00 -5.24
CA ASP A 35 6.46 3.09 -5.73
C ASP A 35 7.12 4.44 -5.49
N ARG A 36 7.05 5.31 -6.51
CA ARG A 36 7.52 6.69 -6.44
C ARG A 36 6.40 7.57 -5.91
N ILE A 37 6.63 8.27 -4.81
CA ILE A 37 5.61 9.10 -4.17
C ILE A 37 5.99 10.57 -4.17
N PHE A 38 4.98 11.43 -4.28
CA PHE A 38 5.10 12.88 -4.20
C PHE A 38 4.02 13.41 -3.26
N VAL A 39 4.41 13.87 -2.08
CA VAL A 39 3.48 14.29 -1.03
C VAL A 39 3.23 15.79 -1.12
N LEU A 40 1.95 16.17 -1.15
CA LEU A 40 1.45 17.54 -1.06
C LEU A 40 0.74 17.70 0.27
N THR A 41 1.36 18.40 1.23
CA THR A 41 0.90 18.49 2.62
C THR A 41 0.71 19.93 3.06
N ASP A 42 -0.41 20.24 3.71
CA ASP A 42 -0.65 21.52 4.37
C ASP A 42 -0.18 21.52 5.83
N ILE A 43 0.91 20.79 6.08
CA ILE A 43 1.60 20.69 7.37
C ILE A 43 1.61 22.01 8.17
N ALA A 44 1.36 21.88 9.47
CA ALA A 44 1.09 22.95 10.43
C ALA A 44 -0.33 23.54 10.40
N ASN A 45 -1.22 23.03 9.54
CA ASN A 45 -2.66 23.21 9.71
C ASN A 45 -3.18 22.46 10.96
N GLU A 46 -3.06 21.13 10.94
CA GLU A 46 -3.46 20.22 12.02
C GLU A 46 -2.28 19.32 12.44
N PRO A 47 -2.36 18.68 13.63
CA PRO A 47 -1.29 17.80 14.10
C PRO A 47 -1.07 16.54 13.24
N ASP A 48 -2.06 16.11 12.46
CA ASP A 48 -2.07 14.82 11.78
C ASP A 48 -1.15 14.74 10.56
N ASP A 49 -0.91 15.82 9.80
CA ASP A 49 0.14 15.85 8.79
C ASP A 49 1.52 15.54 9.39
N THR A 50 1.80 16.06 10.59
CA THR A 50 3.06 15.80 11.31
C THR A 50 3.15 14.33 11.72
N MET A 51 2.04 13.77 12.21
CA MET A 51 1.95 12.35 12.55
C MET A 51 2.21 11.45 11.32
N SER A 52 1.50 11.72 10.21
CA SER A 52 1.61 10.98 8.96
C SER A 52 3.02 11.09 8.35
N LEU A 53 3.66 12.25 8.47
CA LEU A 53 5.04 12.43 7.99
C LEU A 53 6.05 11.63 8.83
N ILE A 54 5.88 11.54 10.15
CA ILE A 54 6.73 10.68 10.99
C ILE A 54 6.55 9.20 10.62
N ARG A 55 5.32 8.76 10.34
CA ARG A 55 5.09 7.41 9.80
C ARG A 55 5.77 7.21 8.46
N LEU A 56 5.65 8.16 7.52
CA LEU A 56 6.35 8.10 6.23
C LEU A 56 7.86 7.94 6.45
N LEU A 57 8.48 8.74 7.32
CA LEU A 57 9.92 8.70 7.56
C LEU A 57 10.38 7.32 8.07
N THR A 58 9.64 6.71 9.00
CA THR A 58 9.92 5.35 9.52
C THR A 58 9.60 4.22 8.56
N HIS A 59 8.87 4.51 7.48
CA HIS A 59 8.54 3.58 6.39
C HIS A 59 9.19 4.01 5.07
N SER A 60 10.15 4.94 5.07
CA SER A 60 10.65 5.55 3.84
C SER A 60 11.54 4.60 3.04
N ASP A 61 11.99 3.49 3.63
CA ASP A 61 12.53 2.35 2.90
C ASP A 61 11.50 1.67 2.00
N MET A 62 10.21 1.98 2.16
CA MET A 62 9.12 1.44 1.36
C MET A 62 8.75 2.25 0.12
N TYR A 63 9.36 3.42 -0.07
CA TYR A 63 8.97 4.36 -1.12
C TYR A 63 10.19 5.03 -1.73
N GLN A 64 10.09 5.37 -3.00
CA GLN A 64 10.98 6.35 -3.60
C GLN A 64 10.35 7.74 -3.43
N VAL A 65 10.78 8.48 -2.41
CA VAL A 65 10.27 9.82 -2.13
C VAL A 65 10.83 10.80 -3.17
N GLU A 66 9.95 11.39 -3.98
CA GLU A 66 10.31 12.33 -5.07
C GLU A 66 9.93 13.77 -4.76
N GLY A 67 9.14 14.01 -3.71
CA GLY A 67 8.78 15.35 -3.26
C GLY A 67 8.06 15.32 -1.93
N LEU A 68 8.41 16.28 -1.07
CA LEU A 68 7.72 16.61 0.18
C LEU A 68 7.40 18.11 0.12
N VAL A 69 6.24 18.46 -0.41
CA VAL A 69 5.91 19.84 -0.77
C VAL A 69 4.83 20.40 0.14
N ALA A 70 5.17 21.48 0.84
CA ALA A 70 4.21 22.23 1.63
C ALA A 70 3.23 22.98 0.71
N VAL A 71 1.93 22.83 0.92
CA VAL A 71 0.86 23.42 0.11
C VAL A 71 -0.16 24.16 0.97
N THR A 72 -1.10 24.85 0.33
CA THR A 72 -2.28 25.40 1.00
C THR A 72 -3.43 24.41 0.93
N SER A 73 -4.45 24.61 1.75
CA SER A 73 -5.72 23.88 1.75
C SER A 73 -6.86 24.81 2.13
N PHE A 74 -8.08 24.29 2.23
CA PHE A 74 -9.21 25.03 2.80
C PHE A 74 -8.93 25.48 4.25
N TRP A 75 -8.22 24.68 5.02
CA TRP A 75 -7.91 24.93 6.42
C TRP A 75 -6.65 25.78 6.62
N LEU A 76 -5.70 25.71 5.67
CA LEU A 76 -4.54 26.60 5.58
C LEU A 76 -4.49 27.34 4.22
N PRO A 77 -5.33 28.36 4.01
CA PRO A 77 -5.55 28.91 2.65
C PRO A 77 -4.46 29.85 2.13
N ASN A 78 -3.61 30.41 2.99
CA ASN A 78 -2.81 31.60 2.66
C ASN A 78 -1.33 31.49 3.05
N ALA A 79 -0.83 30.31 3.41
CA ALA A 79 0.55 30.10 3.82
C ALA A 79 1.01 28.66 3.57
N THR A 80 2.33 28.45 3.53
CA THR A 80 2.98 27.13 3.44
C THR A 80 4.14 27.11 4.43
N PHE A 81 4.43 25.95 5.03
CA PHE A 81 5.47 25.83 6.06
C PHE A 81 6.47 24.69 5.78
N PRO A 82 7.26 24.75 4.68
CA PRO A 82 8.24 23.69 4.35
C PRO A 82 9.29 23.46 5.45
N GLU A 83 9.58 24.47 6.29
CA GLU A 83 10.50 24.33 7.42
C GLU A 83 10.02 23.33 8.48
N ARG A 84 8.70 23.06 8.53
CA ARG A 84 8.13 22.02 9.40
C ARG A 84 8.49 20.62 8.91
N ILE A 85 8.45 20.41 7.60
CA ILE A 85 8.93 19.19 6.96
C ILE A 85 10.43 19.03 7.25
N GLN A 86 11.21 20.10 7.06
CA GLN A 86 12.65 20.08 7.31
C GLN A 86 12.98 19.71 8.76
N THR A 87 12.22 20.21 9.74
CA THR A 87 12.42 19.87 11.15
C THR A 87 12.28 18.36 11.41
N LEU A 88 11.31 17.71 10.77
CA LEU A 88 11.11 16.27 10.90
C LEU A 88 12.20 15.47 10.16
N VAL A 89 12.64 15.95 8.99
CA VAL A 89 13.76 15.34 8.24
C VAL A 89 15.06 15.41 9.05
N ASP A 90 15.33 16.52 9.73
CA ASP A 90 16.50 16.67 10.60
C ASP A 90 16.45 15.69 11.78
N ALA A 91 15.28 15.54 12.41
CA ALA A 91 15.07 14.58 13.50
C ALA A 91 15.19 13.12 13.03
N TYR A 92 14.70 12.83 11.82
CA TYR A 92 14.89 11.53 11.17
C TYR A 92 16.37 11.24 10.91
N GLY A 93 17.15 12.24 10.49
CA GLY A 93 18.60 12.10 10.30
C GLY A 93 19.33 11.63 11.57
N ALA A 94 18.84 11.99 12.75
CA ALA A 94 19.41 11.54 14.03
C ALA A 94 19.12 10.06 14.37
N VAL A 95 18.13 9.43 13.72
CA VAL A 95 17.76 8.02 13.93
C VAL A 95 17.99 7.14 12.69
N TYR A 96 18.56 7.72 11.62
CA TYR A 96 18.76 7.08 10.31
C TYR A 96 19.57 5.77 10.41
N ASP A 97 20.70 5.79 11.10
CA ASP A 97 21.59 4.61 11.18
C ASP A 97 20.91 3.43 11.88
N ASN A 98 20.09 3.70 12.90
CA ASN A 98 19.30 2.67 13.56
C ASN A 98 18.27 2.09 12.58
N LEU A 99 17.46 2.94 11.92
CA LEU A 99 16.47 2.49 10.93
C LEU A 99 17.10 1.66 9.82
N GLN A 100 18.22 2.11 9.24
CA GLN A 100 18.89 1.41 8.16
C GLN A 100 19.44 0.04 8.59
N SER A 101 19.86 -0.12 9.84
CA SER A 101 20.32 -1.43 10.34
C SER A 101 19.21 -2.49 10.41
N HIS A 102 17.94 -2.06 10.45
CA HIS A 102 16.77 -2.94 10.51
C HIS A 102 16.20 -3.32 9.14
N SER A 103 16.66 -2.73 8.04
CA SER A 103 16.12 -3.00 6.69
C SER A 103 17.22 -3.35 5.70
N ASN A 104 16.93 -4.35 4.85
CA ASN A 104 17.76 -4.62 3.67
C ASN A 104 17.47 -3.64 2.52
N ASN A 105 16.37 -2.90 2.59
CA ASN A 105 16.08 -1.81 1.66
C ASN A 105 16.82 -0.55 2.08
N THR A 106 17.07 0.33 1.12
CA THR A 106 17.74 1.60 1.39
C THR A 106 16.73 2.63 1.89
N PHE A 107 16.89 3.04 3.14
CA PHE A 107 16.26 4.25 3.66
C PHE A 107 16.89 5.47 2.96
N PRO A 108 16.10 6.46 2.50
CA PRO A 108 16.65 7.70 1.95
C PRO A 108 17.42 8.47 3.02
N THR A 109 18.55 9.06 2.65
CA THR A 109 19.34 9.90 3.59
C THR A 109 18.58 11.20 3.90
N ALA A 110 18.86 11.81 5.05
CA ALA A 110 18.30 13.11 5.39
C ALA A 110 18.66 14.19 4.35
N GLU A 111 19.89 14.17 3.82
CA GLU A 111 20.32 15.07 2.74
C GLU A 111 19.46 14.89 1.47
N TYR A 112 19.20 13.64 1.08
CA TYR A 112 18.32 13.35 -0.05
C TYR A 112 16.92 13.87 0.22
N LEU A 113 16.33 13.57 1.38
CA LEU A 113 14.98 14.05 1.73
C LEU A 113 14.90 15.58 1.75
N THR A 114 15.90 16.27 2.30
CA THR A 114 16.01 17.73 2.27
C THR A 114 16.00 18.27 0.84
N SER A 115 16.67 17.60 -0.11
CA SER A 115 16.63 17.99 -1.53
C SER A 115 15.24 17.86 -2.16
N LYS A 116 14.36 17.06 -1.55
CA LYS A 116 12.97 16.86 -1.98
C LYS A 116 11.97 17.74 -1.23
N VAL A 117 12.40 18.48 -0.20
CA VAL A 117 11.54 19.44 0.51
C VAL A 117 11.36 20.70 -0.36
N SER A 118 10.12 21.11 -0.58
CA SER A 118 9.82 22.33 -1.33
C SER A 118 8.51 22.99 -0.92
N THR A 119 8.14 24.05 -1.63
CA THR A 119 6.89 24.78 -1.41
C THR A 119 6.08 24.95 -2.70
N GLY A 120 4.78 24.75 -2.55
CA GLY A 120 3.74 25.03 -3.53
C GLY A 120 3.33 26.51 -3.55
N PRO A 121 2.24 26.83 -4.26
CA PRO A 121 1.64 28.16 -4.19
C PRO A 121 1.15 28.51 -2.78
N THR A 122 1.44 29.72 -2.31
CA THR A 122 0.97 30.26 -1.01
C THR A 122 -0.45 30.80 -1.03
N THR A 123 -1.19 30.57 -2.13
CA THR A 123 -2.57 31.01 -2.32
C THR A 123 -3.50 29.81 -2.47
N TYR A 124 -4.71 29.92 -1.94
CA TYR A 124 -5.70 28.86 -1.99
C TYR A 124 -6.06 28.43 -3.42
N GLY A 125 -5.95 27.13 -3.69
CA GLY A 125 -6.56 26.47 -4.84
C GLY A 125 -6.33 27.18 -6.18
N LYS A 126 -7.42 27.43 -6.92
CA LYS A 126 -7.42 28.04 -8.25
C LYS A 126 -6.89 29.47 -8.29
N GLN A 127 -6.72 30.15 -7.15
CA GLN A 127 -6.03 31.45 -7.14
C GLN A 127 -4.59 31.32 -7.66
N ALA A 128 -3.95 30.17 -7.43
CA ALA A 128 -2.63 29.88 -7.98
C ALA A 128 -2.65 29.87 -9.52
N LEU A 129 -3.70 29.29 -10.13
CA LEU A 129 -3.88 29.30 -11.59
C LEU A 129 -4.12 30.72 -12.13
N LEU A 130 -4.89 31.54 -11.42
CA LEU A 130 -5.12 32.94 -11.78
C LEU A 130 -3.82 33.75 -11.71
N ASN A 131 -2.95 33.47 -10.76
CA ASN A 131 -1.65 34.13 -10.65
C ASN A 131 -0.76 33.79 -11.86
N LEU A 132 -0.71 32.53 -12.29
CA LEU A 132 0.01 32.14 -13.51
C LEU A 132 -0.56 32.83 -14.76
N GLN A 133 -1.88 32.91 -14.88
CA GLN A 133 -2.54 33.62 -15.99
C GLN A 133 -2.17 35.11 -16.05
N LYS A 134 -1.85 35.73 -14.91
CA LYS A 134 -1.41 37.13 -14.81
C LYS A 134 0.10 37.31 -15.02
N GLY A 135 0.82 36.27 -15.43
CA GLY A 135 2.27 36.29 -15.63
C GLY A 135 3.08 35.96 -14.38
N GLY A 136 2.46 35.35 -13.36
CA GLY A 136 3.18 34.76 -12.24
C GLY A 136 4.01 33.54 -12.66
N ASN A 137 5.02 33.21 -11.85
CA ASN A 137 5.90 32.06 -12.09
C ASN A 137 5.38 30.80 -11.41
N LEU A 138 5.78 29.63 -11.94
CA LEU A 138 5.66 28.38 -11.22
C LEU A 138 6.45 28.43 -9.90
N THR A 139 5.93 27.77 -8.88
CA THR A 139 6.69 27.58 -7.64
C THR A 139 7.72 26.47 -7.80
N VAL A 140 8.73 26.46 -6.91
CA VAL A 140 9.77 25.41 -6.93
C VAL A 140 9.16 24.03 -6.74
N GLY A 141 8.14 23.88 -5.89
CA GLY A 141 7.45 22.60 -5.71
C GLY A 141 6.68 22.13 -6.95
N ALA A 142 6.08 23.05 -7.71
CA ALA A 142 5.40 22.70 -8.96
C ALA A 142 6.40 22.29 -10.06
N GLN A 143 7.56 22.97 -10.13
CA GLN A 143 8.64 22.58 -11.03
C GLN A 143 9.24 21.22 -10.63
N LEU A 144 9.49 20.99 -9.34
CA LEU A 144 9.97 19.71 -8.81
C LEU A 144 9.03 18.56 -9.19
N LEU A 145 7.72 18.77 -9.15
CA LEU A 145 6.73 17.78 -9.59
C LEU A 145 6.86 17.48 -11.09
N ILE A 146 6.98 18.51 -11.94
CA ILE A 146 7.17 18.32 -13.39
C ILE A 146 8.45 17.51 -13.65
N ASP A 147 9.54 17.90 -13.01
CA ASP A 147 10.85 17.26 -13.17
C ASP A 147 10.80 15.80 -12.70
N ALA A 148 10.12 15.51 -11.58
CA ALA A 148 9.93 14.16 -11.08
C ALA A 148 9.11 13.30 -12.06
N VAL A 149 8.04 13.84 -12.66
CA VAL A 149 7.27 13.10 -13.68
C VAL A 149 8.12 12.83 -14.92
N ASP A 150 8.93 13.79 -15.36
CA ASP A 150 9.77 13.64 -16.56
C ASP A 150 10.97 12.71 -16.36
N ALA A 151 11.49 12.59 -15.14
CA ALA A 151 12.69 11.82 -14.83
C ALA A 151 12.54 10.29 -14.98
N SER A 152 11.33 9.78 -15.14
CA SER A 152 11.08 8.34 -15.29
C SER A 152 9.81 8.06 -16.09
N ASP A 153 9.74 6.88 -16.70
CA ASP A 153 8.52 6.34 -17.32
C ASP A 153 7.62 5.63 -16.30
N GLU A 154 8.14 5.36 -15.11
CA GLU A 154 7.38 4.74 -14.03
C GLU A 154 6.36 5.71 -13.42
N PRO A 155 5.20 5.16 -12.96
CA PRO A 155 4.21 5.89 -12.19
C PRO A 155 4.79 6.82 -11.12
N LEU A 156 4.29 8.06 -11.05
CA LEU A 156 4.44 8.93 -9.89
C LEU A 156 3.10 9.06 -9.16
N TYR A 157 3.06 8.64 -7.90
CA TYR A 157 1.89 8.73 -7.04
C TYR A 157 1.89 10.06 -6.27
N VAL A 158 1.05 10.98 -6.70
CA VAL A 158 0.84 12.28 -6.05
C VAL A 158 -0.21 12.12 -4.95
N GLN A 159 0.22 12.28 -3.71
CA GLN A 159 -0.60 12.13 -2.51
C GLN A 159 -0.98 13.52 -2.00
N GLY A 160 -2.27 13.85 -2.04
CA GLY A 160 -2.80 15.13 -1.56
C GLY A 160 -3.33 15.00 -0.15
N TRP A 161 -2.55 15.44 0.83
CA TRP A 161 -2.91 15.51 2.24
C TRP A 161 -3.70 16.81 2.50
N GLY A 162 -3.27 17.91 1.87
CA GLY A 162 -3.99 19.18 1.84
C GLY A 162 -4.65 19.48 0.49
N GLY A 163 -4.48 20.72 0.01
CA GLY A 163 -4.85 21.09 -1.35
C GLY A 163 -3.90 20.49 -2.40
N ILE A 164 -4.28 20.55 -3.67
CA ILE A 164 -3.47 20.02 -4.78
C ILE A 164 -3.18 21.08 -5.85
N ASN A 165 -3.19 22.36 -5.46
CA ASN A 165 -2.87 23.49 -6.31
C ASN A 165 -1.46 23.41 -6.95
N THR A 166 -0.51 22.73 -6.32
CA THR A 166 0.82 22.43 -6.88
C THR A 166 0.71 21.52 -8.11
N LEU A 167 -0.06 20.43 -8.02
CA LEU A 167 -0.33 19.57 -9.18
C LEU A 167 -1.11 20.34 -10.25
N ALA A 168 -2.10 21.14 -9.85
CA ALA A 168 -2.90 21.90 -10.79
C ALA A 168 -2.08 22.93 -11.57
N THR A 169 -1.16 23.64 -10.91
CA THR A 169 -0.26 24.60 -11.56
C THR A 169 0.76 23.91 -12.48
N ALA A 170 1.29 22.75 -12.08
CA ALA A 170 2.14 21.93 -12.93
C ALA A 170 1.41 21.50 -14.22
N LEU A 171 0.22 20.91 -14.09
CA LEU A 171 -0.63 20.50 -15.21
C LEU A 171 -1.02 21.70 -16.10
N TRP A 172 -1.35 22.84 -15.49
CA TRP A 172 -1.69 24.07 -16.21
C TRP A 172 -0.53 24.55 -17.10
N SER A 173 0.70 24.46 -16.59
CA SER A 173 1.91 24.86 -17.31
C SER A 173 2.25 23.88 -18.43
N VAL A 174 2.26 22.58 -18.13
CA VAL A 174 2.54 21.52 -19.12
C VAL A 174 1.54 21.59 -20.29
N ASN A 175 0.24 21.74 -20.00
CA ASN A 175 -0.80 21.87 -21.01
C ASN A 175 -0.62 23.09 -21.94
N ARG A 176 0.08 24.14 -21.50
CA ARG A 176 0.31 25.37 -22.30
C ARG A 176 1.65 25.40 -23.01
N THR A 177 2.61 24.61 -22.54
CA THR A 177 4.00 24.65 -23.01
C THR A 177 4.38 23.44 -23.84
N ARG A 178 3.63 22.33 -23.74
CA ARG A 178 3.90 21.10 -24.48
C ARG A 178 2.83 20.78 -25.52
N SER A 179 3.13 19.85 -26.42
CA SER A 179 2.16 19.34 -27.38
C SER A 179 1.06 18.51 -26.68
N ALA A 180 -0.05 18.27 -27.37
CA ALA A 180 -1.11 17.42 -26.84
C ALA A 180 -0.63 15.97 -26.57
N ASP A 181 0.33 15.47 -27.34
CA ASP A 181 0.87 14.12 -27.22
C ASP A 181 1.78 14.02 -26.00
N ASP A 182 2.64 15.02 -25.80
CA ASP A 182 3.50 15.12 -24.62
C ASP A 182 2.68 15.31 -23.34
N LEU A 183 1.57 16.07 -23.40
CA LEU A 183 0.65 16.20 -22.28
C LEU A 183 0.01 14.86 -21.92
N ARG A 184 -0.46 14.09 -22.91
CA ARG A 184 -1.02 12.75 -22.66
C ARG A 184 0.02 11.79 -22.09
N ALA A 185 1.25 11.82 -22.61
CA ALA A 185 2.35 11.06 -22.05
C ALA A 185 2.64 11.47 -20.59
N PHE A 186 2.68 12.77 -20.31
CA PHE A 186 2.89 13.31 -18.96
C PHE A 186 1.79 12.87 -17.98
N THR A 187 0.51 13.05 -18.32
CA THR A 187 -0.61 12.68 -17.44
C THR A 187 -0.77 11.17 -17.27
N SER A 188 -0.39 10.37 -18.28
CA SER A 188 -0.41 8.90 -18.18
C SER A 188 0.55 8.35 -17.12
N LYS A 189 1.55 9.15 -16.71
CA LYS A 189 2.53 8.80 -15.67
C LYS A 189 2.06 9.19 -14.26
N ILE A 190 1.01 10.00 -14.11
CA ILE A 190 0.55 10.49 -12.80
C ILE A 190 -0.60 9.64 -12.27
N ARG A 191 -0.50 9.25 -11.00
CA ARG A 191 -1.59 8.64 -10.21
C ARG A 191 -1.85 9.57 -9.04
N VAL A 192 -3.10 9.93 -8.78
CA VAL A 192 -3.45 10.83 -7.69
C VAL A 192 -4.25 10.07 -6.63
N TYR A 193 -3.93 10.31 -5.37
CA TYR A 193 -4.74 9.92 -4.23
C TYR A 193 -4.91 11.16 -3.34
N THR A 194 -6.14 11.66 -3.15
CA THR A 194 -6.40 12.79 -2.24
C THR A 194 -7.20 12.38 -1.01
N ILE A 195 -6.81 12.93 0.13
CA ILE A 195 -7.50 12.82 1.42
C ILE A 195 -8.64 13.81 1.42
N SER A 196 -9.68 13.44 0.69
CA SER A 196 -10.67 14.38 0.16
C SER A 196 -10.04 15.47 -0.73
N ASP A 197 -10.85 16.10 -1.59
CA ASP A 197 -10.37 17.27 -2.34
C ASP A 197 -10.46 18.50 -1.41
N GLN A 198 -9.36 18.86 -0.73
CA GLN A 198 -9.34 19.97 0.26
C GLN A 198 -9.13 21.37 -0.35
N ASP A 199 -9.17 21.49 -1.68
CA ASP A 199 -9.26 22.77 -2.37
C ASP A 199 -10.13 22.66 -3.64
N ASP A 200 -10.32 23.79 -4.33
CA ASP A 200 -11.12 23.85 -5.55
C ASP A 200 -10.35 23.45 -6.83
N THR A 201 -9.11 22.95 -6.69
CA THR A 201 -8.30 22.43 -7.80
C THR A 201 -8.43 20.93 -8.01
N GLY A 202 -8.78 20.15 -6.99
CA GLY A 202 -9.17 18.74 -7.13
C GLY A 202 -10.25 18.50 -8.18
N PRO A 203 -11.43 19.14 -8.02
CA PRO A 203 -12.49 19.09 -9.03
C PRO A 203 -12.06 19.66 -10.39
N TRP A 204 -11.22 20.71 -10.41
CA TRP A 204 -10.71 21.28 -11.65
C TRP A 204 -9.82 20.29 -12.42
N ILE A 205 -8.91 19.58 -11.73
CA ILE A 205 -8.05 18.57 -12.35
C ILE A 205 -8.90 17.46 -12.97
N ARG A 206 -9.84 16.90 -12.21
CA ARG A 206 -10.68 15.79 -12.70
C ARG A 206 -11.55 16.18 -13.89
N TYR A 207 -11.98 17.44 -13.94
CA TYR A 207 -12.73 17.96 -15.08
C TYR A 207 -11.85 18.15 -16.33
N ASN A 208 -10.62 18.64 -16.17
CA ASN A 208 -9.75 18.98 -17.31
C ASN A 208 -8.84 17.83 -17.77
N PHE A 209 -8.60 16.84 -16.92
CA PHE A 209 -7.72 15.68 -17.17
C PHE A 209 -8.40 14.37 -16.73
N PRO A 210 -9.58 14.02 -17.29
CA PRO A 210 -10.39 12.91 -16.80
C PRO A 210 -9.75 11.52 -16.98
N ASP A 211 -8.79 11.39 -17.90
CA ASP A 211 -8.03 10.15 -18.15
C ASP A 211 -6.89 9.91 -17.15
N MET A 212 -6.54 10.92 -16.33
CA MET A 212 -5.51 10.77 -15.30
C MET A 212 -6.07 9.97 -14.12
N ARG A 213 -5.35 8.94 -13.67
CA ARG A 213 -5.83 8.09 -12.58
C ARG A 213 -5.95 8.88 -11.29
N TYR A 214 -7.14 8.89 -10.70
CA TYR A 214 -7.45 9.76 -9.56
C TYR A 214 -8.39 9.08 -8.56
N VAL A 215 -7.86 8.78 -7.38
CA VAL A 215 -8.58 8.28 -6.21
C VAL A 215 -8.94 9.45 -5.30
N ALA A 216 -10.22 9.57 -4.98
CA ALA A 216 -10.67 10.46 -3.90
C ALA A 216 -12.07 10.11 -3.43
N THR A 217 -12.31 10.36 -2.14
CA THR A 217 -13.68 10.38 -1.61
C THR A 217 -14.50 11.46 -2.30
N ARG A 218 -15.67 11.06 -2.80
CA ARG A 218 -16.65 11.95 -3.44
C ARG A 218 -17.69 12.39 -2.42
N ALA A 219 -17.39 13.44 -1.69
CA ALA A 219 -18.30 14.04 -0.74
C ALA A 219 -18.31 15.57 -0.88
N GLY A 220 -19.30 16.22 -0.28
CA GLY A 220 -19.26 17.68 -0.12
C GLY A 220 -18.07 18.08 0.76
N MET A 221 -17.54 19.29 0.56
CA MET A 221 -16.45 19.78 1.39
C MET A 221 -16.85 19.74 2.87
N SER A 222 -15.92 19.30 3.73
CA SER A 222 -16.12 19.08 5.18
C SER A 222 -17.12 17.97 5.56
N GLN A 223 -17.62 17.15 4.62
CA GLN A 223 -18.44 15.96 4.92
C GLN A 223 -17.57 14.72 5.19
N TYR A 224 -16.53 14.87 6.01
CA TYR A 224 -15.50 13.85 6.23
C TYR A 224 -16.03 12.58 6.91
N SER A 225 -17.16 12.63 7.62
CA SER A 225 -17.82 11.46 8.20
C SER A 225 -18.26 10.42 7.17
N THR A 226 -18.25 10.77 5.87
CA THR A 226 -18.57 9.87 4.77
C THR A 226 -17.33 9.38 4.03
N ALA A 227 -16.13 9.70 4.50
CA ALA A 227 -14.88 9.46 3.78
C ALA A 227 -14.15 8.22 4.29
N ALA A 228 -13.79 7.33 3.36
CA ALA A 228 -13.13 6.06 3.66
C ALA A 228 -11.89 6.26 4.54
N TRP A 229 -11.08 7.29 4.26
CA TRP A 229 -9.83 7.60 4.97
C TRP A 229 -10.03 7.77 6.47
N THR A 230 -11.20 8.22 6.94
CA THR A 230 -11.46 8.34 8.39
C THR A 230 -11.49 6.98 9.11
N GLY A 231 -11.58 5.87 8.37
CA GLY A 231 -11.36 4.53 8.89
C GLY A 231 -9.99 4.34 9.56
N ILE A 232 -9.00 5.21 9.30
CA ILE A 232 -7.70 5.17 9.99
C ILE A 232 -7.88 5.24 11.52
N SER A 233 -8.67 6.19 12.02
CA SER A 233 -8.77 6.44 13.47
C SER A 233 -10.08 7.06 13.98
N ASN A 234 -11.11 7.22 13.15
CA ASN A 234 -12.38 7.80 13.59
C ASN A 234 -13.11 6.82 14.53
N LYS A 235 -13.21 7.16 15.81
CA LYS A 235 -13.91 6.35 16.82
C LYS A 235 -15.44 6.32 16.64
N GLY A 236 -15.99 7.29 15.92
CA GLY A 236 -17.41 7.35 15.57
C GLY A 236 -17.77 6.53 14.34
N ALA A 237 -16.79 6.15 13.51
CA ALA A 237 -17.00 5.25 12.39
C ALA A 237 -17.08 3.80 12.91
N ASP A 238 -18.20 3.15 12.65
CA ASP A 238 -18.43 1.73 12.99
C ASP A 238 -18.14 1.40 14.47
N PRO A 239 -18.81 2.04 15.44
CA PRO A 239 -18.48 1.93 16.86
C PRO A 239 -18.56 0.48 17.35
N GLY A 240 -17.44 -0.02 17.89
CA GLY A 240 -17.26 -1.42 18.33
C GLY A 240 -16.85 -2.39 17.21
N GLY A 241 -16.70 -1.91 15.98
CA GLY A 241 -16.13 -2.66 14.86
C GLY A 241 -14.62 -2.85 15.03
N PRO A 242 -13.82 -1.78 14.90
CA PRO A 242 -12.37 -1.86 15.04
C PRO A 242 -11.87 -1.71 16.49
N ASN A 243 -10.63 -2.13 16.73
CA ASN A 243 -9.92 -1.84 17.98
C ASN A 243 -9.68 -0.32 18.09
N SER A 244 -10.16 0.28 19.18
CA SER A 244 -9.98 1.71 19.46
C SER A 244 -8.86 1.99 20.47
N GLU A 245 -8.29 0.96 21.09
CA GLU A 245 -7.18 1.08 22.05
C GLU A 245 -5.88 1.47 21.33
N VAL A 246 -5.58 0.84 20.19
CA VAL A 246 -4.38 1.08 19.37
C VAL A 246 -4.32 2.45 18.70
N ILE A 247 -5.35 3.27 18.91
CA ILE A 247 -5.44 4.67 18.49
C ILE A 247 -5.72 5.64 19.65
N SER A 248 -5.62 5.16 20.88
CA SER A 248 -5.75 6.00 22.07
C SER A 248 -4.47 6.80 22.32
N GLN A 249 -4.60 7.97 22.96
CA GLN A 249 -3.43 8.78 23.32
C GLN A 249 -2.47 7.99 24.21
N ASP A 250 -2.98 7.24 25.20
CA ASP A 250 -2.15 6.40 26.07
C ASP A 250 -1.33 5.36 25.29
N TRP A 251 -1.95 4.73 24.29
CA TRP A 251 -1.25 3.78 23.42
C TRP A 251 -0.20 4.48 22.55
N LEU A 252 -0.50 5.66 22.01
CA LEU A 252 0.46 6.43 21.22
C LEU A 252 1.64 6.89 22.05
N THR A 253 1.40 7.39 23.27
CA THR A 253 2.46 7.76 24.20
C THR A 253 3.36 6.57 24.53
N ALA A 254 2.77 5.39 24.73
CA ALA A 254 3.53 4.20 25.10
C ALA A 254 4.29 3.54 23.93
N ASN A 255 3.86 3.72 22.68
CA ASN A 255 4.36 2.94 21.54
C ASN A 255 4.92 3.77 20.39
N ILE A 256 4.45 5.01 20.21
CA ILE A 256 4.81 5.87 19.07
C ILE A 256 5.62 7.09 19.50
N GLN A 257 5.25 7.78 20.59
CA GLN A 257 5.92 9.00 21.03
C GLN A 257 7.24 8.71 21.78
N LEU A 258 8.12 7.94 21.15
CA LEU A 258 9.35 7.39 21.72
C LEU A 258 10.58 7.93 21.01
N GLY A 259 11.64 8.20 21.79
CA GLY A 259 12.92 8.65 21.26
C GLY A 259 12.88 10.03 20.60
N PRO A 260 13.96 10.44 19.91
CA PRO A 260 14.08 11.79 19.34
C PRO A 260 13.03 12.09 18.27
N LEU A 261 12.75 11.14 17.38
CA LEU A 261 11.75 11.31 16.32
C LEU A 261 10.33 11.24 16.86
N GLY A 262 10.02 10.25 17.71
CA GLY A 262 8.68 10.10 18.30
C GLY A 262 8.30 11.23 19.26
N ALA A 263 9.26 11.91 19.89
CA ALA A 263 8.97 13.11 20.69
C ALA A 263 8.38 14.27 19.87
N LEU A 264 8.53 14.24 18.54
CA LEU A 264 7.90 15.20 17.62
C LEU A 264 6.53 14.73 17.12
N TYR A 265 6.09 13.52 17.46
CA TYR A 265 4.75 13.04 17.16
C TYR A 265 3.77 13.69 18.15
N PRO A 266 2.91 14.63 17.71
CA PRO A 266 2.08 15.42 18.60
C PRO A 266 0.95 14.58 19.23
N ASP A 267 0.27 15.16 20.22
CA ASP A 267 -0.96 14.58 20.75
C ASP A 267 -2.12 14.75 19.77
N VAL A 268 -3.09 13.83 19.84
CA VAL A 268 -4.28 13.86 18.99
C VAL A 268 -5.20 15.02 19.39
N LEU A 269 -5.48 15.91 18.43
CA LEU A 269 -6.42 17.02 18.61
C LEU A 269 -7.80 16.74 17.98
N TYR A 270 -7.83 16.23 16.74
CA TYR A 270 -9.06 15.94 15.99
C TYR A 270 -9.11 14.47 15.56
N ILE A 271 -8.34 14.13 14.53
CA ILE A 271 -8.12 12.76 14.06
C ILE A 271 -6.63 12.44 14.15
N MET A 272 -6.30 11.15 14.28
CA MET A 272 -4.92 10.68 14.18
C MET A 272 -4.67 10.33 12.72
N GLU A 273 -3.60 10.90 12.15
CA GLU A 273 -3.02 10.46 10.88
C GLU A 273 -4.06 10.38 9.73
N GLY A 274 -4.89 11.42 9.59
CA GLY A 274 -5.94 11.48 8.57
C GLY A 274 -5.42 11.17 7.16
N ASP A 275 -4.17 11.54 6.89
CA ASP A 275 -3.55 11.42 5.57
C ASP A 275 -2.84 10.11 5.28
N THR A 276 -2.49 9.38 6.33
CA THR A 276 -1.74 8.12 6.25
C THR A 276 -2.37 7.06 5.35
N PRO A 277 -3.71 6.96 5.16
CA PRO A 277 -4.28 6.07 4.14
C PRO A 277 -3.65 6.20 2.75
N SER A 278 -3.23 7.41 2.34
CA SER A 278 -2.54 7.60 1.05
C SER A 278 -1.16 6.94 1.00
N LEU A 279 -0.43 6.92 2.12
CA LEU A 279 0.83 6.18 2.27
C LEU A 279 0.58 4.67 2.22
N LEU A 280 -0.36 4.21 3.05
CA LEU A 280 -0.70 2.79 3.17
C LEU A 280 -1.28 2.21 1.87
N PHE A 281 -1.84 3.06 1.01
CA PHE A 281 -2.31 2.68 -0.33
C PHE A 281 -1.16 2.22 -1.24
N ASN A 282 0.02 2.86 -1.13
CA ASN A 282 1.24 2.52 -1.87
C ASN A 282 2.16 1.54 -1.12
N MET A 283 1.78 1.11 0.08
CA MET A 283 2.60 0.22 0.88
C MET A 283 2.56 -1.21 0.34
N GLN A 284 3.68 -1.68 -0.19
CA GLN A 284 3.81 -3.04 -0.67
C GLN A 284 4.00 -4.05 0.45
N ASN A 285 2.88 -4.47 1.04
CA ASN A 285 2.81 -5.52 2.05
C ASN A 285 2.23 -6.85 1.50
N GLY A 286 2.01 -6.93 0.18
CA GLY A 286 1.46 -8.08 -0.54
C GLY A 286 -0.07 -8.21 -0.52
N LEU A 287 -0.78 -7.27 0.11
CA LEU A 287 -2.25 -7.27 0.20
C LEU A 287 -2.90 -6.57 -0.99
N GLY A 288 -2.46 -5.35 -1.29
CA GLY A 288 -3.01 -4.50 -2.36
C GLY A 288 -2.01 -4.24 -3.48
N ASN A 289 -2.46 -3.53 -4.51
CA ASN A 289 -1.61 -2.99 -5.57
C ASN A 289 -2.21 -1.65 -6.00
N ALA A 290 -1.41 -0.57 -5.94
CA ALA A 290 -1.88 0.79 -6.19
C ALA A 290 -2.29 1.07 -7.66
N GLU A 291 -1.87 0.22 -8.60
CA GLU A 291 -2.39 0.24 -9.98
C GLU A 291 -3.83 -0.30 -10.07
N TYR A 292 -4.30 -1.02 -9.04
CA TYR A 292 -5.64 -1.58 -8.94
C TYR A 292 -6.36 -1.13 -7.65
N PRO A 293 -6.85 0.13 -7.57
CA PRO A 293 -7.51 0.66 -6.38
C PRO A 293 -8.72 -0.18 -5.88
N SER A 294 -9.33 -0.96 -6.77
CA SER A 294 -10.45 -1.85 -6.47
C SER A 294 -10.07 -3.13 -5.73
N TRP A 295 -8.79 -3.46 -5.61
CA TRP A 295 -8.34 -4.67 -4.90
C TRP A 295 -8.43 -4.53 -3.39
N GLY A 296 -8.34 -3.31 -2.87
CA GLY A 296 -8.32 -3.05 -1.44
C GLY A 296 -6.96 -3.35 -0.81
N GLY A 297 -6.63 -2.58 0.21
CA GLY A 297 -5.41 -2.72 1.00
C GLY A 297 -5.50 -1.86 2.26
N TRP A 298 -4.36 -1.60 2.90
CA TRP A 298 -4.32 -0.80 4.13
C TRP A 298 -4.75 0.66 3.91
N GLY A 299 -4.57 1.19 2.70
CA GLY A 299 -5.08 2.50 2.30
C GLY A 299 -6.55 2.52 1.87
N GLY A 300 -7.29 1.43 2.00
CA GLY A 300 -8.71 1.34 1.63
C GLY A 300 -8.95 0.70 0.26
N ARG A 301 -10.21 0.71 -0.17
CA ARG A 301 -10.66 0.15 -1.44
C ARG A 301 -11.53 1.15 -2.19
N TYR A 302 -11.29 1.27 -3.50
CA TYR A 302 -11.94 2.27 -4.32
C TYR A 302 -12.46 1.66 -5.62
N SER A 303 -13.71 1.96 -5.95
CA SER A 303 -14.35 1.50 -7.18
C SER A 303 -14.24 2.57 -8.27
N PRO A 304 -14.10 2.18 -9.54
CA PRO A 304 -14.15 3.13 -10.64
C PRO A 304 -15.52 3.82 -10.67
N ILE A 305 -15.52 5.13 -10.89
CA ILE A 305 -16.71 5.93 -11.16
C ILE A 305 -16.74 6.20 -12.65
N GLU A 306 -17.76 5.68 -13.33
CA GLU A 306 -17.94 5.91 -14.76
C GLU A 306 -18.27 7.39 -15.01
N ALA A 307 -17.28 8.14 -15.48
CA ALA A 307 -17.39 9.53 -15.88
C ALA A 307 -16.83 9.74 -17.30
N GLY A 308 -17.09 8.78 -18.18
CA GLY A 308 -16.51 8.71 -19.54
C GLY A 308 -15.11 8.09 -19.60
N THR A 309 -14.51 7.76 -18.44
CA THR A 309 -13.23 7.05 -18.30
C THR A 309 -13.30 6.09 -17.10
N TYR A 310 -12.44 5.08 -17.06
CA TYR A 310 -12.24 4.19 -15.89
C TYR A 310 -11.06 4.65 -15.00
N ALA A 311 -10.64 5.90 -15.13
CA ALA A 311 -9.50 6.46 -14.42
C ALA A 311 -9.89 7.18 -13.12
N GLN A 312 -11.17 7.52 -12.94
CA GLN A 312 -11.68 8.17 -11.74
C GLN A 312 -12.19 7.13 -10.75
N TYR A 313 -11.76 7.21 -9.51
CA TYR A 313 -12.13 6.28 -8.44
C TYR A 313 -12.79 7.04 -7.28
N GLY A 314 -13.69 6.35 -6.59
CA GLY A 314 -14.28 6.80 -5.33
C GLY A 314 -14.48 5.63 -4.38
N ASP A 315 -14.90 5.94 -3.16
CA ASP A 315 -14.99 4.99 -2.06
C ASP A 315 -15.80 3.74 -2.44
N ALA A 316 -15.25 2.57 -2.12
CA ALA A 316 -15.99 1.32 -2.09
C ALA A 316 -16.37 0.95 -0.65
N ALA A 317 -17.20 -0.08 -0.45
CA ALA A 317 -17.61 -0.55 0.87
C ALA A 317 -17.27 -2.03 1.07
N ASP A 318 -16.74 -2.38 2.24
CA ASP A 318 -16.42 -3.75 2.60
C ASP A 318 -17.35 -4.27 3.70
N ALA A 319 -17.69 -5.55 3.60
CA ALA A 319 -18.55 -6.24 4.56
C ALA A 319 -17.66 -6.97 5.59
N VAL A 320 -17.48 -6.37 6.77
CA VAL A 320 -16.52 -6.82 7.78
C VAL A 320 -17.23 -7.13 9.11
N LEU A 321 -16.88 -8.26 9.72
CA LEU A 321 -17.31 -8.59 11.08
C LEU A 321 -16.46 -7.83 12.09
N GLY A 322 -17.09 -6.98 12.88
CA GLY A 322 -16.46 -6.22 13.95
C GLY A 322 -16.15 -7.04 15.20
N LEU A 323 -15.30 -6.50 16.08
CA LEU A 323 -14.93 -7.11 17.36
C LEU A 323 -16.13 -7.30 18.31
N ASN A 324 -17.17 -6.49 18.15
CA ASN A 324 -18.44 -6.64 18.87
C ASN A 324 -19.39 -7.70 18.28
N GLY A 325 -18.95 -8.46 17.26
CA GLY A 325 -19.73 -9.49 16.58
C GLY A 325 -20.80 -8.98 15.62
N LYS A 326 -20.83 -7.67 15.31
CA LYS A 326 -21.75 -7.09 14.32
C LYS A 326 -21.07 -6.99 12.96
N SER A 327 -21.85 -7.21 11.89
CA SER A 327 -21.39 -6.94 10.53
C SER A 327 -21.53 -5.46 10.22
N TYR A 328 -20.51 -4.89 9.59
CA TYR A 328 -20.49 -3.53 9.05
C TYR A 328 -20.30 -3.63 7.54
N ASP A 329 -21.05 -2.86 6.78
CA ASP A 329 -20.92 -2.73 5.31
C ASP A 329 -20.72 -1.26 5.00
N THR A 330 -19.48 -0.81 5.09
CA THR A 330 -19.11 0.61 5.02
C THR A 330 -17.80 0.81 4.28
N ASN A 331 -17.57 2.05 3.84
CA ASN A 331 -16.29 2.45 3.27
C ASN A 331 -15.18 2.57 4.31
N HIS A 332 -15.48 2.93 5.55
CA HIS A 332 -14.51 2.95 6.64
C HIS A 332 -13.93 1.56 6.91
N ALA A 333 -14.76 0.52 6.77
CA ALA A 333 -14.37 -0.87 6.97
C ALA A 333 -13.30 -1.34 5.97
N THR A 334 -13.16 -0.67 4.83
CA THR A 334 -12.08 -0.95 3.87
C THR A 334 -10.69 -0.64 4.44
N ILE A 335 -10.60 0.21 5.48
CA ILE A 335 -9.37 0.60 6.16
C ILE A 335 -9.28 -0.01 7.56
N TRP A 336 -10.28 0.22 8.41
CA TRP A 336 -10.14 -0.13 9.84
C TRP A 336 -10.02 -1.63 10.09
N ARG A 337 -10.43 -2.46 9.13
CA ARG A 337 -10.24 -3.92 9.18
C ARG A 337 -8.77 -4.34 9.26
N TRP A 338 -7.85 -3.44 8.93
CA TRP A 338 -6.39 -3.65 8.97
C TRP A 338 -5.69 -2.87 10.09
N ARG A 339 -6.47 -2.23 10.98
CA ARG A 339 -5.95 -1.25 11.94
C ARG A 339 -4.98 -1.84 12.93
N GLU A 340 -5.25 -3.04 13.41
CA GLU A 340 -4.35 -3.70 14.35
C GLU A 340 -2.97 -3.84 13.69
N GLU A 341 -2.92 -4.37 12.46
CA GLU A 341 -1.69 -4.68 11.77
C GLU A 341 -0.86 -3.44 11.41
N PHE A 342 -1.48 -2.39 10.85
CA PHE A 342 -0.73 -1.18 10.50
C PHE A 342 -0.31 -0.36 11.73
N GLN A 343 -1.02 -0.46 12.86
CA GLN A 343 -0.60 0.21 14.10
C GLN A 343 0.58 -0.52 14.75
N HIS A 344 0.53 -1.85 14.85
CA HIS A 344 1.65 -2.62 15.41
C HIS A 344 2.91 -2.53 14.54
N GLU A 345 2.77 -2.50 13.21
CA GLU A 345 3.94 -2.26 12.35
C GLU A 345 4.58 -0.89 12.61
N PHE A 346 3.79 0.17 12.80
CA PHE A 346 4.33 1.47 13.15
C PHE A 346 5.00 1.48 14.52
N ALA A 347 4.41 0.82 15.52
CA ALA A 347 5.04 0.68 16.83
C ALA A 347 6.38 -0.06 16.76
N ALA A 348 6.48 -1.14 15.97
CA ALA A 348 7.73 -1.85 15.77
C ALA A 348 8.77 -1.01 15.01
N ARG A 349 8.36 -0.26 13.98
CA ARG A 349 9.27 0.68 13.28
C ARG A 349 9.68 1.88 14.13
N MET A 350 8.86 2.31 15.09
CA MET A 350 9.32 3.27 16.11
C MET A 350 10.36 2.67 17.04
N GLN A 351 10.29 1.37 17.36
CA GLN A 351 11.37 0.69 18.10
C GLN A 351 12.67 0.64 17.29
N TRP A 352 12.61 0.51 15.96
CA TRP A 352 13.80 0.57 15.10
C TRP A 352 14.53 1.91 15.17
N THR A 353 13.87 2.98 15.61
CA THR A 353 14.53 4.29 15.81
C THR A 353 15.38 4.35 17.08
N LEU A 354 15.12 3.47 18.05
CA LEU A 354 15.67 3.57 19.41
C LEU A 354 17.04 2.89 19.56
N ALA A 355 17.30 1.87 18.74
CA ALA A 355 18.52 1.09 18.81
C ALA A 355 18.80 0.40 17.47
N PRO A 356 20.06 0.05 17.16
CA PRO A 356 20.37 -0.71 15.96
C PRO A 356 19.95 -2.19 16.09
N ASN A 357 19.80 -2.83 14.94
CA ASN A 357 19.64 -4.27 14.82
C ASN A 357 20.98 -4.96 15.13
N ASP A 358 21.12 -5.54 16.32
CA ASP A 358 22.31 -6.29 16.72
C ASP A 358 21.95 -7.75 17.03
N PRO A 359 21.98 -8.64 16.01
CA PRO A 359 21.70 -10.06 16.18
C PRO A 359 22.77 -10.80 17.01
N SER A 360 23.92 -10.17 17.31
CA SER A 360 24.99 -10.76 18.12
C SER A 360 24.85 -10.47 19.62
N SER A 361 23.95 -9.56 19.99
CA SER A 361 23.74 -9.17 21.39
C SER A 361 22.81 -10.17 22.11
N ASN A 362 23.24 -10.64 23.29
CA ASN A 362 22.40 -11.44 24.20
C ASN A 362 21.36 -10.59 24.96
N ALA A 363 21.28 -9.29 24.65
CA ALA A 363 20.25 -8.38 25.11
C ALA A 363 19.28 -8.15 23.94
N PRO A 364 17.96 -8.07 24.15
CA PRO A 364 17.06 -7.65 23.08
C PRO A 364 17.41 -6.19 22.74
N SER A 365 18.17 -5.94 21.66
CA SER A 365 18.62 -4.58 21.33
C SER A 365 17.43 -3.66 21.01
N SER A 366 16.26 -4.22 20.66
CA SER A 366 14.95 -3.58 20.77
C SER A 366 13.86 -4.64 20.94
N ASN A 367 12.75 -4.31 21.62
CA ASN A 367 11.56 -5.17 21.66
C ASN A 367 10.77 -5.02 20.34
N THR A 368 11.45 -5.31 19.22
CA THR A 368 10.91 -5.12 17.88
C THR A 368 10.70 -6.46 17.16
N THR A 369 10.05 -6.37 16.01
CA THR A 369 9.92 -7.42 15.00
C THR A 369 10.26 -6.85 13.65
N HIS A 370 10.43 -7.73 12.69
CA HIS A 370 10.50 -7.41 11.30
C HIS A 370 9.41 -8.15 10.50
N PRO A 371 9.12 -7.69 9.27
CA PRO A 371 8.08 -8.34 8.48
C PRO A 371 8.44 -9.78 8.11
N PRO A 372 7.52 -10.75 8.23
CA PRO A 372 7.75 -12.09 7.72
C PRO A 372 7.81 -12.11 6.19
N VAL A 373 8.53 -13.09 5.63
CA VAL A 373 8.60 -13.35 4.19
C VAL A 373 7.51 -14.36 3.83
N VAL A 374 6.58 -13.95 2.97
CA VAL A 374 5.45 -14.80 2.54
C VAL A 374 5.81 -15.50 1.24
N VAL A 375 5.97 -16.82 1.32
CA VAL A 375 6.19 -17.69 0.15
C VAL A 375 4.89 -18.42 -0.11
N VAL A 376 4.37 -18.40 -1.34
CA VAL A 376 3.20 -19.19 -1.74
C VAL A 376 3.54 -19.96 -3.01
N ASN A 377 3.42 -21.29 -2.97
CA ASN A 377 3.75 -22.19 -4.08
C ASN A 377 5.11 -21.85 -4.71
N ASP A 378 6.16 -21.81 -3.89
CA ASP A 378 7.55 -21.50 -4.23
C ASP A 378 7.83 -20.08 -4.77
N SER A 379 6.83 -19.19 -4.75
CA SER A 379 7.01 -17.79 -5.14
C SER A 379 7.03 -16.88 -3.92
N CYS A 380 7.99 -15.96 -3.87
CA CYS A 380 8.13 -14.92 -2.84
C CYS A 380 8.11 -13.48 -3.40
N SER A 381 7.68 -13.33 -4.66
CA SER A 381 7.39 -12.02 -5.25
C SER A 381 6.42 -11.20 -4.37
N SER A 382 6.54 -9.89 -4.41
CA SER A 382 5.62 -8.96 -3.73
C SER A 382 4.29 -8.77 -4.47
N GLU A 383 4.23 -9.14 -5.75
CA GLU A 383 3.02 -9.05 -6.58
C GLU A 383 1.98 -10.12 -6.23
N ALA A 384 0.79 -10.06 -6.84
CA ALA A 384 -0.20 -11.12 -6.69
C ALA A 384 0.19 -12.38 -7.48
N LEU A 385 -0.02 -13.57 -6.89
CA LEU A 385 0.13 -14.83 -7.62
C LEU A 385 -1.10 -15.04 -8.52
N GLU A 386 -0.92 -15.20 -9.82
CA GLU A 386 -2.03 -15.39 -10.76
C GLU A 386 -2.18 -16.84 -11.20
N LEU A 387 -3.39 -17.38 -11.10
CA LEU A 387 -3.74 -18.72 -11.56
C LEU A 387 -4.93 -18.64 -12.52
N ASN A 388 -4.79 -19.23 -13.71
CA ASN A 388 -5.91 -19.43 -14.61
C ASN A 388 -6.62 -20.74 -14.23
N VAL A 389 -7.91 -20.66 -13.91
CA VAL A 389 -8.66 -21.80 -13.35
C VAL A 389 -9.97 -22.04 -14.10
N ASN A 390 -10.45 -23.29 -14.08
CA ASN A 390 -11.75 -23.69 -14.58
C ASN A 390 -12.67 -24.07 -13.41
N VAL A 391 -13.98 -23.99 -13.64
CA VAL A 391 -14.97 -24.54 -12.70
C VAL A 391 -14.68 -26.02 -12.46
N GLY A 392 -14.66 -26.41 -11.18
CA GLY A 392 -14.38 -27.78 -10.75
C GLY A 392 -12.92 -28.11 -10.49
N ASP A 393 -11.96 -27.24 -10.87
CA ASP A 393 -10.55 -27.45 -10.57
C ASP A 393 -10.32 -27.54 -9.05
N SER A 394 -9.47 -28.48 -8.63
CA SER A 394 -8.97 -28.56 -7.25
C SER A 394 -7.69 -27.76 -7.14
N ILE A 395 -7.65 -26.79 -6.21
CA ILE A 395 -6.51 -25.90 -5.99
C ILE A 395 -5.93 -26.17 -4.61
N VAL A 396 -4.59 -26.18 -4.53
CA VAL A 396 -3.83 -26.16 -3.28
C VAL A 396 -2.96 -24.90 -3.29
N LEU A 397 -3.04 -24.14 -2.21
CA LEU A 397 -2.18 -22.99 -1.94
C LEU A 397 -1.38 -23.30 -0.68
N ASP A 398 -0.06 -23.29 -0.79
CA ASP A 398 0.85 -23.69 0.27
C ASP A 398 1.80 -22.54 0.61
N ALA A 399 1.72 -22.06 1.86
CA ALA A 399 2.59 -21.03 2.40
C ALA A 399 3.61 -21.54 3.44
N SER A 400 3.80 -22.86 3.55
CA SER A 400 4.67 -23.50 4.54
C SER A 400 6.14 -23.11 4.44
N ALA A 401 6.59 -22.64 3.28
CA ALA A 401 7.95 -22.10 3.07
C ALA A 401 8.13 -20.65 3.56
N SER A 402 7.07 -20.01 4.09
CA SER A 402 7.17 -18.68 4.70
C SER A 402 8.00 -18.71 5.97
N TRP A 403 8.75 -17.64 6.23
CA TRP A 403 9.68 -17.57 7.37
C TRP A 403 9.78 -16.14 7.90
N SER A 404 10.35 -15.97 9.09
CA SER A 404 10.64 -14.65 9.69
C SER A 404 12.14 -14.51 9.92
N PRO A 405 12.71 -13.33 9.63
CA PRO A 405 14.11 -13.03 9.93
C PRO A 405 14.39 -12.87 11.42
N ASP A 406 13.37 -12.82 12.26
CA ASP A 406 13.53 -12.78 13.71
C ASP A 406 13.81 -14.17 14.30
N ALA A 407 14.86 -14.26 15.12
CA ALA A 407 15.16 -15.49 15.84
C ALA A 407 14.04 -15.85 16.82
N GLY A 408 13.56 -17.10 16.75
CA GLY A 408 12.49 -17.60 17.62
C GLY A 408 11.08 -17.14 17.23
N ALA A 409 10.89 -16.65 16.01
CA ALA A 409 9.59 -16.27 15.47
C ALA A 409 8.57 -17.41 15.52
N THR A 410 7.30 -17.04 15.57
CA THR A 410 6.16 -17.98 15.49
C THR A 410 5.17 -17.42 14.49
N LEU A 411 4.98 -18.13 13.38
CA LEU A 411 4.12 -17.68 12.29
C LEU A 411 2.74 -18.29 12.36
N ASN A 412 1.72 -17.43 12.34
CA ASN A 412 0.33 -17.81 12.18
C ASN A 412 -0.16 -17.48 10.77
N PHE A 413 -0.95 -18.39 10.19
CA PHE A 413 -1.46 -18.29 8.83
C PHE A 413 -2.98 -18.15 8.83
N THR A 414 -3.49 -17.07 8.24
CA THR A 414 -4.93 -16.85 8.07
C THR A 414 -5.25 -16.75 6.58
N TRP A 415 -5.95 -17.75 6.06
CA TRP A 415 -6.45 -17.78 4.69
C TRP A 415 -7.90 -17.31 4.64
N PHE A 416 -8.21 -16.41 3.71
CA PHE A 416 -9.57 -15.95 3.47
C PHE A 416 -9.82 -15.58 2.01
N GLN A 417 -11.07 -15.71 1.58
CA GLN A 417 -11.52 -15.12 0.32
C GLN A 417 -11.83 -13.64 0.54
N TYR A 418 -11.15 -12.76 -0.16
CA TYR A 418 -11.49 -11.34 -0.18
C TYR A 418 -12.56 -11.13 -1.26
N ILE A 419 -13.83 -11.14 -0.86
CA ILE A 419 -14.96 -11.28 -1.78
C ILE A 419 -15.22 -9.96 -2.54
N GLU A 420 -15.11 -8.83 -1.85
CA GLU A 420 -15.52 -7.51 -2.30
C GLU A 420 -14.79 -7.01 -3.56
N PRO A 421 -13.49 -7.29 -3.77
CA PRO A 421 -12.80 -7.00 -5.01
C PRO A 421 -13.26 -7.82 -6.23
N SER A 422 -13.92 -8.96 -6.02
CA SER A 422 -14.21 -9.92 -7.09
C SER A 422 -15.36 -9.47 -8.00
N SER A 423 -16.27 -8.63 -7.49
CA SER A 423 -17.44 -8.12 -8.23
C SER A 423 -18.07 -6.90 -7.55
N VAL A 424 -18.74 -6.06 -8.33
CA VAL A 424 -19.60 -4.98 -7.81
C VAL A 424 -20.81 -5.50 -7.02
N SER A 425 -21.21 -6.76 -7.23
CA SER A 425 -22.25 -7.44 -6.47
C SER A 425 -21.65 -8.66 -5.77
N THR A 426 -21.34 -8.53 -4.49
CA THR A 426 -20.73 -9.60 -3.68
C THR A 426 -21.62 -10.84 -3.59
N GLY A 427 -22.94 -10.68 -3.66
CA GLY A 427 -23.90 -11.79 -3.70
C GLY A 427 -23.81 -12.67 -4.95
N ALA A 428 -23.18 -12.19 -6.03
CA ALA A 428 -22.92 -12.96 -7.24
C ALA A 428 -21.58 -13.70 -7.21
N VAL A 429 -20.73 -13.44 -6.21
CA VAL A 429 -19.41 -14.06 -6.08
C VAL A 429 -19.58 -15.43 -5.41
N PRO A 430 -19.18 -16.54 -6.06
CA PRO A 430 -19.27 -17.84 -5.45
C PRO A 430 -18.27 -17.97 -4.30
N LYS A 431 -18.74 -18.53 -3.17
CA LYS A 431 -17.92 -18.70 -1.97
C LYS A 431 -17.01 -19.92 -2.11
N LEU A 432 -15.73 -19.74 -1.83
CA LEU A 432 -14.76 -20.82 -1.76
C LEU A 432 -14.90 -21.55 -0.42
N ASN A 433 -15.03 -22.88 -0.47
CA ASN A 433 -14.95 -23.72 0.72
C ASN A 433 -13.48 -24.04 1.03
N ILE A 434 -12.78 -23.04 1.60
CA ILE A 434 -11.35 -23.13 1.94
C ILE A 434 -11.19 -24.05 3.16
N THR A 435 -10.47 -25.16 2.99
CA THR A 435 -10.16 -26.12 4.06
C THR A 435 -8.67 -26.26 4.25
N GLN A 436 -8.21 -26.39 5.50
CA GLN A 436 -6.79 -26.60 5.80
C GLN A 436 -6.34 -27.99 5.34
N VAL A 437 -5.13 -28.06 4.76
CA VAL A 437 -4.49 -29.34 4.45
C VAL A 437 -4.06 -30.01 5.76
N SER A 438 -4.36 -31.31 5.89
CA SER A 438 -4.06 -32.05 7.12
C SER A 438 -2.56 -32.05 7.43
N GLY A 439 -2.20 -31.66 8.66
CA GLY A 439 -0.81 -31.62 9.12
C GLY A 439 -0.04 -30.36 8.72
N SER A 440 -0.64 -29.38 8.06
CA SER A 440 0.04 -28.13 7.66
C SER A 440 0.01 -27.04 8.73
N GLU A 441 -0.68 -27.25 9.85
CA GLU A 441 -0.88 -26.23 10.91
C GLU A 441 -1.45 -24.89 10.35
N GLY A 442 -2.30 -24.97 9.32
CA GLY A 442 -2.92 -23.81 8.67
C GLY A 442 -2.07 -23.13 7.59
N SER A 443 -0.80 -23.51 7.42
CA SER A 443 0.07 -22.94 6.36
C SER A 443 -0.35 -23.28 4.93
N ALA A 444 -1.09 -24.37 4.72
CA ALA A 444 -1.61 -24.77 3.41
C ALA A 444 -3.13 -24.99 3.44
N VAL A 445 -3.80 -24.60 2.35
CA VAL A 445 -5.25 -24.77 2.16
C VAL A 445 -5.56 -25.39 0.80
N GLU A 446 -6.67 -26.10 0.74
CA GLU A 446 -7.24 -26.66 -0.47
C GLU A 446 -8.71 -26.25 -0.63
N PHE A 447 -9.16 -26.16 -1.87
CA PHE A 447 -10.57 -25.92 -2.22
C PHE A 447 -10.82 -26.33 -3.67
N LYS A 448 -12.11 -26.49 -4.01
CA LYS A 448 -12.54 -26.62 -5.41
C LYS A 448 -13.09 -25.29 -5.91
N ILE A 449 -12.85 -24.98 -7.18
CA ILE A 449 -13.51 -23.86 -7.84
C ILE A 449 -15.00 -24.20 -7.97
N PRO A 450 -15.89 -23.50 -7.25
CA PRO A 450 -17.31 -23.78 -7.27
C PRO A 450 -17.92 -23.42 -8.62
N PRO A 451 -19.07 -24.02 -8.99
CA PRO A 451 -19.87 -23.50 -10.08
C PRO A 451 -20.31 -22.06 -9.76
N PRO A 452 -20.54 -21.24 -10.80
CA PRO A 452 -21.08 -19.89 -10.62
C PRO A 452 -22.47 -19.94 -9.99
N ILE A 453 -22.86 -18.86 -9.30
CA ILE A 453 -24.19 -18.74 -8.70
C ILE A 453 -25.28 -18.66 -9.79
N ALA A 454 -24.99 -17.98 -10.90
CA ALA A 454 -25.81 -17.95 -12.10
C ALA A 454 -24.99 -17.49 -13.32
N GLY A 455 -25.50 -17.74 -14.53
CA GLY A 455 -25.00 -17.16 -15.78
C GLY A 455 -23.86 -17.93 -16.47
N PHE A 456 -23.29 -17.29 -17.48
CA PHE A 456 -22.09 -17.69 -18.21
C PHE A 456 -21.13 -16.50 -18.23
N CYS A 457 -19.85 -16.75 -18.44
CA CYS A 457 -18.90 -15.67 -18.68
C CYS A 457 -18.14 -15.91 -19.98
N VAL A 458 -17.77 -14.81 -20.63
CA VAL A 458 -17.06 -14.78 -21.91
C VAL A 458 -15.66 -14.21 -21.72
N PRO A 459 -14.74 -14.43 -22.68
CA PRO A 459 -13.47 -13.71 -22.72
C PRO A 459 -13.66 -12.19 -22.64
N ASP A 460 -12.65 -11.48 -22.13
CA ASP A 460 -12.67 -10.01 -21.98
C ASP A 460 -12.99 -9.30 -23.30
N GLU A 461 -12.47 -9.81 -24.42
CA GLU A 461 -12.67 -9.29 -25.76
C GLU A 461 -14.09 -9.48 -26.32
N GLU A 462 -14.86 -10.41 -25.76
CA GLU A 462 -16.25 -10.68 -26.13
C GLU A 462 -17.26 -10.02 -25.18
N ALA A 463 -16.79 -9.51 -24.03
CA ALA A 463 -17.64 -8.79 -23.10
C ALA A 463 -18.13 -7.48 -23.72
N THR A 464 -19.44 -7.24 -23.66
CA THR A 464 -20.00 -5.97 -24.13
C THR A 464 -19.95 -4.93 -23.01
N GLN A 465 -20.01 -3.64 -23.36
CA GLN A 465 -20.16 -2.56 -22.36
C GLN A 465 -21.45 -2.67 -21.52
N PHE A 466 -22.42 -3.48 -21.96
CA PHE A 466 -23.65 -3.79 -21.25
C PHE A 466 -23.60 -5.15 -20.52
N GLY A 467 -22.46 -5.84 -20.58
CA GLY A 467 -22.27 -7.18 -20.01
C GLY A 467 -22.67 -7.24 -18.55
N SER A 468 -22.42 -6.19 -17.78
CA SER A 468 -22.87 -6.02 -16.39
C SER A 468 -24.37 -6.25 -16.16
N TYR A 469 -25.21 -6.18 -17.21
CA TYR A 469 -26.66 -6.40 -17.20
C TYR A 469 -27.10 -7.78 -17.74
N GLY A 470 -26.17 -8.73 -17.94
CA GLY A 470 -26.49 -10.14 -18.20
C GLY A 470 -26.43 -10.59 -19.66
N GLU A 471 -25.90 -9.77 -20.56
CA GLU A 471 -25.79 -10.13 -21.99
C GLU A 471 -24.52 -10.93 -22.33
N ALA A 472 -23.36 -10.48 -21.84
CA ALA A 472 -22.06 -11.16 -21.98
C ALA A 472 -21.10 -10.64 -20.90
N GLN A 473 -21.03 -11.34 -19.77
CA GLN A 473 -20.24 -10.91 -18.61
C GLN A 473 -18.79 -11.35 -18.72
N LYS A 474 -17.87 -10.43 -18.37
CA LYS A 474 -16.47 -10.77 -18.12
C LYS A 474 -16.36 -11.79 -16.98
N CYS A 475 -15.48 -12.77 -17.14
CA CYS A 475 -15.22 -13.75 -16.10
C CYS A 475 -14.70 -13.12 -14.82
N LEU A 476 -15.21 -13.60 -13.69
CA LEU A 476 -14.80 -13.12 -12.38
C LEU A 476 -13.33 -13.48 -12.11
N THR A 477 -12.64 -12.58 -11.41
CA THR A 477 -11.40 -12.95 -10.73
C THR A 477 -11.73 -13.10 -9.26
N LEU A 478 -11.53 -14.30 -8.71
CA LEU A 478 -11.70 -14.52 -7.27
C LEU A 478 -10.40 -14.19 -6.56
N HIS A 479 -10.47 -13.48 -5.44
CA HIS A 479 -9.30 -13.11 -4.66
C HIS A 479 -9.21 -13.96 -3.40
N VAL A 480 -8.10 -14.69 -3.24
CA VAL A 480 -7.74 -15.39 -2.00
C VAL A 480 -6.51 -14.71 -1.42
N VAL A 481 -6.48 -14.53 -0.11
CA VAL A 481 -5.36 -13.89 0.59
C VAL A 481 -4.91 -14.79 1.73
N VAL A 482 -3.60 -14.92 1.90
CA VAL A 482 -2.99 -15.38 3.15
C VAL A 482 -2.42 -14.17 3.88
N ALA A 483 -2.73 -14.05 5.16
CA ALA A 483 -2.03 -13.19 6.10
C ALA A 483 -1.08 -14.07 6.93
N VAL A 484 0.21 -13.74 6.93
CA VAL A 484 1.25 -14.37 7.74
C VAL A 484 1.65 -13.39 8.83
N HIS A 485 1.42 -13.78 10.07
CA HIS A 485 1.56 -12.92 11.24
C HIS A 485 2.62 -13.48 12.19
N ASP A 486 3.64 -12.70 12.52
CA ASP A 486 4.68 -13.09 13.48
C ASP A 486 4.27 -12.73 14.90
N THR A 487 3.85 -13.72 15.68
CA THR A 487 3.30 -13.54 17.04
C THR A 487 4.34 -13.56 18.15
N ALA A 488 5.64 -13.68 17.86
CA ALA A 488 6.65 -13.92 18.89
C ALA A 488 6.93 -12.70 19.78
N ARG A 489 6.50 -11.50 19.39
CA ARG A 489 6.79 -10.24 20.09
C ARG A 489 5.54 -9.38 20.26
N LYS A 490 5.66 -8.34 21.10
CA LYS A 490 4.57 -7.42 21.44
C LYS A 490 3.98 -6.71 20.22
N ASN A 491 4.84 -6.11 19.39
CA ASN A 491 4.43 -5.32 18.23
C ASN A 491 4.51 -6.18 16.97
N ALA A 492 3.63 -7.18 16.88
CA ALA A 492 3.67 -8.17 15.80
C ALA A 492 3.46 -7.54 14.41
N MET A 493 4.22 -8.00 13.41
CA MET A 493 4.07 -7.56 12.02
C MET A 493 3.38 -8.63 11.17
N THR A 494 2.61 -8.17 10.19
CA THR A 494 1.90 -9.02 9.22
C THR A 494 2.36 -8.72 7.80
N ARG A 495 2.55 -9.76 7.01
CA ARG A 495 2.65 -9.65 5.55
C ARG A 495 1.63 -10.55 4.90
N TYR A 496 1.29 -10.21 3.66
CA TYR A 496 0.22 -10.86 2.93
C TYR A 496 0.74 -11.44 1.63
N ARG A 497 -0.01 -12.39 1.07
CA ARG A 497 0.05 -12.70 -0.35
C ARG A 497 -1.36 -12.83 -0.89
N ARG A 498 -1.67 -12.04 -1.92
CA ARG A 498 -2.88 -12.19 -2.72
C ARG A 498 -2.67 -13.20 -3.85
N VAL A 499 -3.64 -14.07 -4.05
CA VAL A 499 -3.75 -15.02 -5.16
C VAL A 499 -5.00 -14.66 -5.98
N LEU A 500 -4.80 -14.42 -7.27
CA LEU A 500 -5.85 -14.12 -8.24
C LEU A 500 -6.22 -15.39 -8.99
N LEU A 501 -7.45 -15.86 -8.78
CA LEU A 501 -8.01 -17.00 -9.51
C LEU A 501 -8.80 -16.44 -10.70
N LYS A 502 -8.17 -16.36 -11.86
CA LYS A 502 -8.76 -15.89 -13.12
C LYS A 502 -9.59 -17.01 -13.72
N LEU A 503 -10.92 -16.93 -13.55
CA LEU A 503 -11.83 -17.91 -14.12
C LEU A 503 -11.79 -17.85 -15.64
N ARG A 504 -11.64 -19.02 -16.27
CA ARG A 504 -11.78 -19.16 -17.72
C ARG A 504 -13.27 -19.15 -18.12
N PRO A 505 -13.57 -18.76 -19.37
CA PRO A 505 -14.93 -18.81 -19.91
C PRO A 505 -15.60 -20.15 -19.67
N TYR A 506 -16.87 -20.09 -19.27
CA TYR A 506 -17.72 -21.25 -19.09
C TYR A 506 -19.11 -20.92 -19.65
N ALA A 507 -19.71 -21.88 -20.35
CA ALA A 507 -21.12 -21.85 -20.69
C ALA A 507 -21.90 -22.53 -19.55
N GLY A 508 -23.06 -22.00 -19.18
CA GLY A 508 -23.89 -22.56 -18.11
C GLY A 508 -24.07 -24.08 -18.26
N MET A 509 -23.85 -24.81 -17.16
CA MET A 509 -24.14 -26.25 -17.08
C MET A 509 -25.65 -26.51 -17.04
#